data_AF-A0A9E0VL23-F1
#
_entry.id   AF-A0A9E0VL23-F1
#
_cell.length_a   1.000
_cell.length_b   1.000
_cell.length_c   1.000
_cell.angle_alpha   90.00
_cell.angle_beta   90.00
_cell.angle_gamma   90.00
#
_symmetry.space_group_name_H-M   'P 1'
#
loop_
_entity.id
_entity.type
_entity.pdbx_description
1 polymer ?
#
loop_
_entity_poly.entity_id
_entity_poly.type
_entity_poly.pdbx_seq_one_letter_code
_entity_poly.pdbx_strand_id
1 'polypeptide(L)' 'MFNQKSILITGGTGSFGKKLTETLLTKYKPKKVIIYSRDELKQYEMAQT' A
#
# COMPACT_ATOMS: atom_id res chain seq x y z
N MET A 1 -4.93 2.14 15.91
CA MET A 1 -5.31 3.21 14.96
C MET A 1 -5.76 2.68 13.60
N PHE A 2 -5.03 1.75 12.96
CA PHE A 2 -5.34 1.28 11.59
C PHE A 2 -6.01 -0.09 11.47
N ASN A 3 -6.25 -0.80 12.58
CA ASN A 3 -6.94 -2.09 12.57
C ASN A 3 -8.39 -1.94 12.09
N GLN A 4 -8.84 -2.88 11.25
CA GLN A 4 -10.16 -2.92 10.62
C GLN A 4 -10.53 -1.68 9.77
N LYS A 5 -9.58 -0.81 9.44
CA LYS A 5 -9.80 0.34 8.58
C LYS A 5 -9.58 0.00 7.11
N SER A 6 -10.27 0.72 6.22
CA SER A 6 -9.98 0.75 4.79
C SER A 6 -9.13 1.96 4.48
N ILE A 7 -7.97 1.75 3.84
CA ILE A 7 -6.93 2.76 3.65
C ILE A 7 -6.65 2.90 2.16
N LEU A 8 -6.65 4.14 1.65
CA LEU A 8 -6.25 4.48 0.28
C LEU A 8 -4.88 5.18 0.33
N ILE A 9 -3.93 4.70 -0.47
CA ILE A 9 -2.60 5.28 -0.63
C ILE A 9 -2.43 5.73 -2.08
N THR A 10 -2.46 7.05 -2.31
CA THR A 10 -2.19 7.65 -3.62
C THR A 10 -0.69 7.81 -3.85
N GLY A 11 -0.23 7.60 -5.08
CA GLY A 11 1.21 7.54 -5.36
C GLY A 11 1.90 6.38 -4.64
N GLY A 12 1.15 5.34 -4.27
CA GLY A 12 1.62 4.30 -3.36
C GLY A 12 2.72 3.39 -3.95
N THR A 13 2.98 3.46 -5.26
CA THR A 13 4.09 2.73 -5.90
C THR A 13 5.46 3.39 -5.71
N GLY A 14 5.50 4.61 -5.17
CA GLY A 14 6.76 5.27 -4.79
C GLY A 14 7.43 4.61 -3.57
N SER A 15 8.69 4.95 -3.30
CA SER A 15 9.48 4.38 -2.21
C SER A 15 8.79 4.48 -0.84
N PHE A 16 8.24 5.65 -0.54
CA PHE A 16 7.49 5.86 0.70
C PHE A 16 6.21 5.03 0.76
N GLY A 17 5.44 4.97 -0.34
CA GLY A 17 4.20 4.22 -0.42
C GLY A 17 4.41 2.72 -0.22
N LYS A 18 5.47 2.17 -0.82
CA LYS A 18 5.90 0.78 -0.59
C LYS A 18 6.22 0.56 0.88
N LYS A 19 7.07 1.39 1.49
CA LYS A 19 7.47 1.22 2.90
C LYS A 19 6.32 1.40 3.88
N LEU A 20 5.41 2.32 3.59
CA LEU A 20 4.19 2.52 4.38
C LEU A 20 3.29 1.30 4.30
N THR A 21 3.12 0.72 3.10
CA THR A 21 2.32 -0.50 2.90
C THR A 21 2.89 -1.66 3.70
N GLU A 22 4.20 -1.91 3.61
CA GLU A 22 4.88 -2.92 4.45
C GLU A 22 4.62 -2.69 5.95
N THR A 23 4.76 -1.45 6.40
CA THR A 23 4.57 -1.09 7.81
C THR A 23 3.12 -1.33 8.25
N LEU A 24 2.14 -0.97 7.42
CA LEU A 24 0.72 -1.18 7.70
C LEU A 24 0.37 -2.66 7.80
N LEU A 25 0.91 -3.49 6.91
CA LEU A 25 0.66 -4.93 6.90
C LEU A 25 1.42 -5.67 8.01
N THR A 26 2.59 -5.17 8.42
CA THR A 26 3.40 -5.80 9.47
C THR A 26 2.92 -5.45 10.87
N LYS A 27 2.56 -4.17 11.11
CA LYS A 27 2.25 -3.67 12.46
C LYS A 27 0.76 -3.62 12.79
N TYR A 28 -0.11 -3.74 11.79
CA TYR A 28 -1.56 -3.59 11.97
C TYR A 28 -2.34 -4.66 11.20
N LYS A 29 -3.65 -4.72 11.44
CA LYS A 29 -4.61 -5.59 10.73
C LYS A 29 -5.68 -4.76 10.02
N PRO A 30 -5.32 -4.02 8.94
CA PRO A 30 -6.30 -3.23 8.19
C PRO A 30 -7.34 -4.16 7.54
N LYS A 31 -8.55 -3.65 7.31
CA LYS A 31 -9.60 -4.37 6.57
C LYS A 31 -9.27 -4.42 5.07
N LYS A 32 -8.71 -3.33 4.54
CA LYS A 32 -8.32 -3.21 3.14
C LYS A 32 -7.25 -2.12 2.99
N VAL A 33 -6.27 -2.36 2.12
CA VAL A 33 -5.33 -1.34 1.65
C VAL A 33 -5.48 -1.24 0.13
N ILE A 34 -5.70 -0.04 -0.38
CA ILE A 34 -5.86 0.25 -1.80
C ILE A 34 -4.67 1.10 -2.21
N ILE A 35 -3.88 0.60 -3.15
CA ILE A 35 -2.75 1.33 -3.73
C ILE A 35 -3.20 1.92 -5.06
N TYR A 36 -3.15 3.24 -5.16
CA TYR A 36 -3.51 3.98 -6.37
C TYR A 36 -2.29 4.72 -6.93
N SER A 37 -1.96 4.45 -8.19
CA SER A 37 -0.88 5.11 -8.93
C SER A 37 -1.19 5.11 -10.43
N ARG A 38 -0.49 5.96 -11.19
CA ARG A 38 -0.64 6.08 -12.65
C ARG A 38 0.34 5.22 -13.44
N ASP A 39 1.41 4.77 -12.77
CA ASP A 39 2.49 4.00 -13.38
C ASP A 39 2.17 2.51 -13.27
N GLU A 40 1.65 1.93 -14.35
CA GLU A 40 1.18 0.55 -14.42
C GLU A 40 2.31 -0.46 -14.17
N LEU A 41 3.51 -0.21 -14.72
CA LEU A 41 4.66 -1.08 -14.53
C LEU A 41 5.06 -1.15 -13.06
N LYS A 42 5.20 0.00 -12.39
CA LYS A 42 5.53 0.00 -10.95
C LYS A 42 4.45 -0.60 -10.09
N GLN A 43 3.19 -0.51 -10.52
CA GLN A 43 2.07 -1.13 -9.82
C GLN A 43 2.11 -2.65 -9.96
N TYR A 44 2.42 -3.16 -11.16
CA TYR A 44 2.67 -4.57 -11.41
C TYR A 44 3.84 -5.09 -10.58
N GLU A 45 5.00 -4.42 -10.62
CA GLU A 45 6.19 -4.79 -9.85
C GLU A 45 5.90 -4.84 -8.35
N MET A 46 5.20 -3.84 -7.81
CA MET A 46 4.83 -3.79 -6.39
C MET A 46 3.90 -4.93 -5.99
N ALA A 47 3.09 -5.45 -6.91
CA ALA A 47 2.19 -6.57 -6.63
C ALA A 47 2.92 -7.94 -6.64
N GLN A 48 4.14 -8.01 -7.20
CA GLN A 48 4.95 -9.23 -7.23
C GLN A 48 5.89 -9.38 -6.03
N THR A 49 6.05 -8.33 -5.22
CA THR A 49 6.86 -8.30 -3.99
C THR A 49 6.01 -8.51 -2.75
#